data_AF-A0A447RHT5-F1
#
_entry.id   AF-A0A447RHT5-F1
#
_cell.length_a   1.000
_cell.length_b   1.000
_cell.length_c   1.000
_cell.angle_alpha   90.00
_cell.angle_beta   90.00
_cell.angle_gamma   90.00
#
_symmetry.space_group_name_H-M   'P 1'
#
loop_
_entity.id
_entity.type
_entity.pdbx_description
1 polymer ?
#
loop_
_entity_poly.entity_id
_entity_poly.type
_entity_poly.pdbx_seq_one_letter_code
_entity_poly.pdbx_strand_id
1 'polypeptide(L)'
;MVGAHTNPYIQSLDEQFSAELAELGNDIWLNAALFQRVNSVYEQRDALALDSESYRLLTLTWQRFVHAGATLAPEQQAALRALNTEAATLQSQLQAATAGSGKKAAAWWLITGINWLA
;
A
#
# COMPACT_ATOMS: atom_id res chain seq x y z
N MET A 1 0.14 -9.31 -0.44
CA MET A 1 1.54 -9.76 -0.67
C MET A 1 1.58 -11.26 -0.99
N VAL A 2 0.74 -11.72 -1.92
CA VAL A 2 0.57 -13.16 -2.15
C VAL A 2 1.53 -13.64 -3.24
N GLY A 3 2.57 -14.37 -2.85
CA GLY A 3 3.51 -15.03 -3.76
C GLY A 3 2.94 -16.30 -4.39
N ALA A 4 3.70 -16.93 -5.30
CA ALA A 4 3.28 -18.11 -6.05
C ALA A 4 2.94 -19.35 -5.19
N HIS A 5 3.43 -19.42 -3.94
CA HIS A 5 3.16 -20.53 -3.01
C HIS A 5 2.30 -20.07 -1.81
N THR A 6 1.03 -19.78 -2.04
CA THR A 6 0.09 -19.36 -0.99
C THR A 6 -0.67 -20.55 -0.36
N ASN A 7 -1.15 -20.38 0.87
CA ASN A 7 -2.04 -21.31 1.58
C ASN A 7 -2.98 -20.51 2.52
N PRO A 8 -4.03 -21.12 3.11
CA PRO A 8 -4.98 -20.39 3.95
C PRO A 8 -4.34 -19.64 5.13
N TYR A 9 -3.29 -20.21 5.73
CA TYR A 9 -2.58 -19.56 6.83
C TYR A 9 -1.82 -18.31 6.35
N ILE A 10 -1.11 -18.38 5.22
CA ILE A 10 -0.44 -17.23 4.61
C ILE A 10 -1.45 -16.15 4.20
N GLN A 11 -2.65 -16.54 3.73
CA GLN A 11 -3.71 -15.58 3.39
C GLN A 11 -4.23 -14.84 4.63
N SER A 12 -4.43 -15.54 5.75
CA SER A 12 -4.83 -14.89 7.01
C SER A 12 -3.77 -13.94 7.56
N LEU A 13 -2.48 -14.22 7.35
CA LEU A 13 -1.40 -13.33 7.72
C LEU A 13 -1.32 -12.11 6.78
N ASP A 14 -1.57 -12.30 5.48
CA ASP A 14 -1.60 -11.21 4.50
C ASP A 14 -2.70 -10.19 4.82
N GLU A 15 -3.87 -10.65 5.26
CA GLU A 15 -4.97 -9.78 5.67
C GLU A 15 -4.61 -8.96 6.93
N GLN A 16 -4.03 -9.61 7.94
CA GLN A 16 -3.55 -8.93 9.16
C GLN A 16 -2.47 -7.89 8.84
N PHE A 17 -1.43 -8.28 8.10
CA PHE A 17 -0.34 -7.36 7.76
C PHE A 17 -0.76 -6.23 6.82
N SER A 18 -1.76 -6.43 5.95
CA SER A 18 -2.21 -5.37 5.05
C SER A 18 -2.75 -4.16 5.82
N ALA A 19 -3.54 -4.40 6.88
CA ALA A 19 -4.04 -3.33 7.73
C ALA A 19 -2.91 -2.68 8.55
N GLU A 20 -2.07 -3.48 9.23
CA GLU A 20 -0.96 -2.98 10.04
C GLU A 20 0.05 -2.14 9.22
N LEU A 21 0.38 -2.58 8.00
CA LEU A 21 1.28 -1.86 7.11
C LEU A 21 0.66 -0.56 6.59
N ALA A 22 -0.67 -0.52 6.39
CA ALA A 22 -1.36 0.71 6.03
C ALA A 22 -1.34 1.73 7.19
N GLU A 23 -1.55 1.27 8.42
CA GLU A 23 -1.42 2.11 9.62
C GLU A 23 0.01 2.63 9.79
N LEU A 24 1.02 1.76 9.66
CA LEU A 24 2.42 2.18 9.70
C LEU A 24 2.74 3.20 8.59
N GLY A 25 2.22 2.97 7.38
CA GLY A 25 2.35 3.91 6.26
C GLY A 25 1.75 5.28 6.60
N ASN A 26 0.54 5.30 7.16
CA ASN A 26 -0.11 6.52 7.63
C ASN A 26 0.74 7.22 8.70
N ASP A 27 1.30 6.48 9.66
CA ASP A 27 2.12 7.01 10.74
C ASP A 27 3.43 7.62 10.28
N ILE A 28 3.97 7.17 9.15
CA ILE A 28 5.16 7.78 8.55
C ILE A 28 4.77 9.00 7.73
N TRP A 29 3.87 8.82 6.76
CA TRP A 29 3.63 9.83 5.71
C TRP A 29 2.73 10.98 6.15
N LEU A 30 1.90 10.78 7.19
CA LEU A 30 1.08 11.83 7.79
C LEU A 30 1.67 12.37 9.10
N ASN A 31 2.95 12.07 9.39
CA ASN A 31 3.62 12.63 10.56
C ASN A 31 4.05 14.07 10.30
N ALA A 32 3.36 15.01 10.95
CA ALA A 32 3.65 16.43 10.79
C ALA A 32 5.10 16.78 11.16
N ALA A 33 5.63 16.25 12.27
CA ALA A 33 6.99 16.58 12.72
C ALA A 33 8.06 16.05 11.76
N LEU A 34 7.86 14.85 11.20
CA LEU A 34 8.75 14.28 10.20
C LEU A 34 8.68 15.07 8.89
N PHE A 35 7.47 15.39 8.43
CA PHE A 35 7.28 16.17 7.21
C PHE A 35 7.93 17.55 7.34
N GLN A 36 7.81 18.23 8.49
CA GLN A 36 8.45 19.54 8.71
C GLN A 36 9.97 19.48 8.54
N ARG A 37 10.62 18.41 8.98
CA ARG A 37 12.08 18.23 8.77
C ARG A 37 12.41 18.08 7.29
N VAL A 38 11.65 17.26 6.56
CA VAL A 38 11.84 17.07 5.11
C VAL A 38 11.55 18.35 4.34
N ASN A 39 10.48 19.08 4.70
CA ASN A 39 10.09 20.33 4.09
C ASN A 39 11.16 21.40 4.26
N SER A 40 11.72 21.54 5.46
CA SER A 40 12.81 22.50 5.73
C SER A 40 14.03 22.27 4.83
N VAL A 41 14.45 21.01 4.63
CA VAL A 41 15.55 20.67 3.72
C VAL A 41 15.15 20.93 2.26
N TYR A 42 13.90 20.58 1.88
CA TYR A 42 13.40 20.80 0.52
C TYR A 42 13.31 22.29 0.15
N GLU A 43 12.91 23.16 1.08
CA GLU A 43 12.86 24.61 0.86
C GLU A 43 14.25 25.22 0.63
N GLN A 44 15.29 24.63 1.24
CA GLN A 44 16.67 25.10 1.13
C GLN A 44 17.48 24.37 0.04
N ARG A 45 16.87 23.42 -0.68
CA ARG A 45 17.57 22.48 -1.57
C ARG A 45 18.49 23.13 -2.60
N ASP A 46 18.11 24.31 -3.11
CA ASP A 46 18.88 25.02 -4.13
C ASP A 46 20.17 25.67 -3.56
N ALA A 47 20.27 25.83 -2.23
CA ALA A 47 21.46 26.33 -1.53
C ALA A 47 22.39 25.22 -1.00
N LEU A 48 21.93 23.96 -0.97
CA LEU A 48 22.65 22.84 -0.36
C LEU A 48 23.73 22.20 -1.27
N ALA A 49 23.92 22.73 -2.49
CA ALA A 49 24.88 22.23 -3.48
C ALA A 49 24.83 20.69 -3.66
N LEU A 50 23.62 20.13 -3.71
CA LEU A 50 23.39 18.69 -3.86
C LEU A 50 23.79 18.21 -5.26
N ASP A 51 24.32 17.00 -5.36
CA ASP A 51 24.43 16.32 -6.65
C ASP A 51 23.04 15.98 -7.22
N SER A 52 22.98 15.62 -8.49
CA SER A 52 21.72 15.37 -9.20
C SER A 52 20.89 14.24 -8.60
N GLU A 53 21.52 13.19 -8.09
CA GLU A 53 20.82 12.05 -7.51
C GLU A 53 20.23 12.43 -6.16
N SER A 54 21.01 13.08 -5.30
CA SER A 54 20.54 13.59 -4.00
C SER A 54 19.40 14.59 -4.14
N TYR A 55 19.50 15.52 -5.10
CA TYR A 55 18.42 16.48 -5.39
C TYR A 55 17.14 15.76 -5.81
N ARG A 56 17.26 14.74 -6.67
CA ARG A 56 16.12 13.95 -7.13
C ARG A 56 15.49 13.14 -6.00
N LEU A 57 16.30 12.51 -5.15
CA LEU A 57 15.82 11.75 -4.00
C LEU A 57 15.05 12.65 -3.02
N LEU A 58 15.59 13.82 -2.68
CA LEU A 58 14.92 14.81 -1.83
C LEU A 58 13.58 15.23 -2.44
N THR A 59 13.56 15.51 -3.74
CA THR A 59 12.33 15.90 -4.47
C THR A 59 11.27 14.81 -4.43
N LEU A 60 11.64 13.57 -4.75
CA LEU A 60 10.70 12.43 -4.73
C LEU A 60 10.19 12.13 -3.32
N THR A 61 11.05 12.24 -2.32
CA THR A 61 10.68 12.03 -0.92
C THR A 61 9.67 13.07 -0.47
N TRP A 62 9.94 14.35 -0.72
CA TRP A 62 9.02 15.45 -0.40
C TRP A 62 7.68 15.31 -1.14
N GLN A 63 7.71 15.02 -2.44
CA GLN A 63 6.50 14.78 -3.24
C GLN A 63 5.67 13.62 -2.67
N ARG A 64 6.31 12.56 -2.20
CA ARG A 64 5.62 11.42 -1.59
C ARG A 64 4.86 11.81 -0.32
N PHE A 65 5.43 12.67 0.53
CA PHE A 65 4.70 13.24 1.68
C PHE A 65 3.50 14.07 1.25
N VAL A 66 3.68 14.97 0.28
CA VAL A 66 2.60 15.83 -0.22
C VAL A 66 1.46 15.00 -0.82
N HIS A 67 1.78 14.02 -1.67
CA HIS A 67 0.79 13.12 -2.27
C HIS A 67 0.10 12.22 -1.25
N ALA A 68 0.82 11.83 -0.19
CA ALA A 68 0.22 11.08 0.91
C ALA A 68 -0.67 11.93 1.83
N GLY A 69 -0.71 13.26 1.67
CA GLY A 69 -1.59 14.16 2.40
C GLY A 69 -0.95 14.87 3.60
N ALA A 70 0.39 14.94 3.68
CA ALA A 70 1.08 15.57 4.81
C ALA A 70 0.76 17.07 4.99
N THR A 71 0.28 17.75 3.93
CA THR A 71 -0.11 19.17 3.94
C THR A 71 -1.59 19.40 4.26
N LEU A 72 -2.39 18.34 4.45
CA LEU A 72 -3.81 18.45 4.76
C LEU A 72 -4.06 18.91 6.21
N ALA A 73 -5.24 19.45 6.47
CA ALA A 73 -5.67 19.78 7.83
C ALA A 73 -5.85 18.51 8.68
N PRO A 74 -5.71 18.57 10.02
CA PRO A 74 -5.79 17.41 10.90
C PRO A 74 -7.06 16.55 10.70
N GLU A 75 -8.21 17.19 10.47
CA GLU A 75 -9.48 16.52 10.25
C GLU A 75 -9.49 15.73 8.94
N GLN A 76 -8.89 16.29 7.88
CA GLN A 76 -8.74 15.64 6.59
C GLN A 76 -7.73 14.50 6.65
N GLN A 77 -6.64 14.66 7.42
CA GLN A 77 -5.69 13.59 7.66
C GLN A 77 -6.32 12.41 8.40
N ALA A 78 -7.18 12.67 9.40
CA ALA A 78 -7.92 11.63 10.11
C ALA A 78 -8.85 10.85 9.17
N ALA A 79 -9.58 11.53 8.29
CA ALA A 79 -10.41 10.89 7.28
C ALA A 79 -9.57 10.06 6.28
N LEU A 80 -8.43 10.59 5.82
CA LEU A 80 -7.54 9.90 4.90
C LEU A 80 -6.94 8.64 5.53
N ARG A 81 -6.62 8.66 6.83
CA ARG A 81 -6.16 7.47 7.58
C ARG A 81 -7.18 6.34 7.52
N ALA A 82 -8.44 6.65 7.83
CA ALA A 82 -9.52 5.66 7.79
C ALA A 82 -9.70 5.08 6.37
N LEU A 83 -9.70 5.93 5.35
CA LEU A 83 -9.82 5.51 3.95
C LEU A 83 -8.65 4.62 3.49
N ASN A 84 -7.41 4.95 3.89
CA ASN A 84 -6.25 4.15 3.53
C ASN A 84 -6.31 2.75 4.17
N THR A 85 -6.73 2.65 5.43
CA THR A 85 -6.89 1.37 6.13
C THR A 85 -8.00 0.52 5.51
N GLU A 86 -9.14 1.13 5.17
CA GLU A 86 -10.23 0.45 4.47
C GLU A 86 -9.80 -0.04 3.09
N ALA A 87 -9.12 0.81 2.31
CA ALA A 87 -8.62 0.46 0.98
C ALA A 87 -7.63 -0.70 1.02
N ALA A 88 -6.71 -0.72 1.99
CA ALA A 88 -5.76 -1.82 2.17
C ALA A 88 -6.47 -3.15 2.51
N THR A 89 -7.49 -3.09 3.36
CA THR A 89 -8.31 -4.24 3.74
C THR A 89 -9.06 -4.80 2.53
N LEU A 90 -9.77 -3.94 1.79
CA LEU A 90 -10.51 -4.32 0.59
C LEU A 90 -9.59 -4.91 -0.50
N GLN A 91 -8.39 -4.34 -0.66
CA GLN A 91 -7.41 -4.84 -1.62
C GLN A 91 -6.93 -6.26 -1.25
N SER A 92 -6.71 -6.54 0.03
CA SER A 92 -6.36 -7.89 0.50
C SER A 92 -7.52 -8.88 0.29
N GLN A 93 -8.74 -8.50 0.64
CA GLN A 93 -9.93 -9.33 0.44
C GLN A 93 -10.20 -9.65 -1.04
N LEU A 94 -10.00 -8.68 -1.93
CA LEU A 94 -10.12 -8.87 -3.37
C LEU A 94 -9.09 -9.89 -3.89
N GLN A 95 -7.84 -9.81 -3.43
CA GLN A 95 -6.79 -10.77 -3.76
C GLN A 95 -7.16 -12.19 -3.29
N ALA A 96 -7.69 -12.32 -2.07
CA ALA A 96 -8.14 -13.61 -1.54
C ALA A 96 -9.32 -14.18 -2.34
N ALA A 97 -10.31 -13.35 -2.70
CA ALA A 97 -11.49 -13.78 -3.45
C ALA A 97 -11.14 -14.33 -4.84
N THR A 98 -10.24 -13.65 -5.57
CA THR A 98 -9.79 -14.08 -6.90
C THR A 98 -8.94 -15.36 -6.87
N ALA A 99 -8.12 -15.55 -5.83
CA ALA A 99 -7.41 -16.82 -5.62
C ALA A 99 -8.37 -17.98 -5.30
N GLY A 100 -9.48 -17.71 -4.63
CA GLY A 100 -10.52 -18.69 -4.32
C GLY A 100 -11.36 -19.11 -5.52
N SER A 101 -11.70 -18.17 -6.42
CA SER A 101 -12.50 -18.49 -7.62
C SER A 101 -11.76 -19.42 -8.58
N GLY A 102 -10.43 -19.26 -8.73
CA GLY A 102 -9.60 -20.19 -9.50
C GLY A 102 -9.61 -21.62 -8.95
N LYS A 103 -9.60 -21.79 -7.62
CA LYS A 103 -9.70 -23.10 -6.95
C LYS A 103 -11.09 -23.72 -7.10
N LYS A 104 -12.15 -22.90 -6.99
CA LYS A 104 -13.54 -23.36 -7.17
C LYS A 104 -13.81 -23.79 -8.60
N ALA A 105 -13.26 -23.09 -9.59
CA ALA A 105 -13.31 -23.52 -10.98
C ALA A 105 -12.63 -24.89 -11.13
N ALA A 106 -11.39 -25.07 -10.66
CA ALA A 106 -10.66 -26.36 -10.66
C ALA A 106 -11.48 -27.51 -10.03
N ALA A 107 -12.16 -27.26 -8.92
CA ALA A 107 -13.03 -28.24 -8.27
C ALA A 107 -14.29 -28.57 -9.09
N TRP A 108 -14.90 -27.57 -9.75
CA TRP A 108 -16.04 -27.77 -10.64
C TRP A 108 -15.68 -28.61 -11.87
N TRP A 109 -14.47 -28.45 -12.43
CA TRP A 109 -13.99 -29.30 -13.54
C TRP A 109 -13.89 -30.78 -13.15
N LEU A 110 -13.40 -31.08 -11.94
CA LEU A 110 -13.29 -32.46 -11.44
C LEU A 110 -14.65 -33.11 -11.17
N ILE A 111 -15.64 -32.34 -10.72
CA ILE A 111 -16.97 -32.84 -10.38
C ILE A 111 -17.84 -33.05 -11.63
N THR A 112 -17.72 -32.17 -12.63
CA THR A 112 -18.59 -32.21 -13.82
C THR A 112 -18.06 -33.11 -14.94
N GLY A 113 -16.79 -33.52 -14.91
CA GLY A 113 -16.24 -34.50 -15.86
C GLY A 113 -16.26 -34.07 -17.33
N ILE A 114 -16.44 -32.78 -17.62
CA ILE A 114 -16.50 -32.27 -18.99
C ILE A 114 -15.08 -32.09 -19.53
N ASN A 115 -14.66 -33.01 -20.40
CA ASN A 115 -13.41 -32.94 -21.16
C ASN A 115 -13.62 -32.10 -22.44
N TRP A 116 -12.98 -30.95 -22.55
CA TRP A 116 -13.06 -30.05 -23.73
C TRP A 116 -11.90 -30.25 -24.74
N LEU A 117 -11.29 -31.44 -24.78
CA LEU A 117 -10.26 -31.80 -25.76
C LEU A 117 -10.57 -33.13 -26.47
N ALA A 118 -11.78 -33.26 -27.00
CA ALA A 118 -12.13 -34.25 -28.03
C ALA A 118 -12.81 -33.55 -29.20
#